data_AF-A0AAV8YFY3-F1
#
_entry.id   AF-A0AAV8YFY3-F1
#
_cell.length_a   1.000
_cell.length_b   1.000
_cell.length_c   1.000
_cell.angle_alpha   90.00
_cell.angle_beta   90.00
_cell.angle_gamma   90.00
#
_symmetry.space_group_name_H-M   'P 1'
#
loop_
_entity.id
_entity.type
_entity.pdbx_description
1 polymer ?
#
loop_
_entity_poly.entity_id
_entity_poly.type
_entity_poly.pdbx_seq_one_letter_code
_entity_poly.pdbx_strand_id
1 'polypeptide(L)'
;MLDENDHEEVLEKFPIIYSPEVVQKICLLYLCSLHRDLSFEFGRGNYTNLQISCEYIIIGILQHSKFKVADLLEVDVFFKEVINSYNEWEVIFSLITENVFKYEYSIKKYELVVPEVTRNLSNSRNMRCCFIIINAVNKRCIRPQYAKKILEAISENNPEVNLVNGYSYALKTFLSQGDEKLSALLEHFNSYVEFAIGDLENSSSYLSLFTTILQNKSKIELLNDEFLYKVWNVYKDNENVNLIMEEYAQLVVLIFGHIPNETFSVVTKDLLDITHKSISVKNYIQLSKHLKTWESVISCNLNHTKTSILQDVVEQLLQSLTSLLQESVYEGDLYDNICHFEKNIIQTHHLHLTSPMVDILILSITLIMSKEKCDFQKTFNATISLLEHLLKHRKSLVMDRLPPYLQQYRIILRCLCQKSDSDLNLEDRSVRKISDCAHQLEKLTRNLVSCQKDMGRIAMYLIADILEQYEQITLVSNVKIHLNNCIYSLISICDQHAITYLMRVLSSASTEMFKVMYENYKKYYRFTGKI
;
A
#
# COMPACT_ATOMS: atom_id res chain seq x y z
N MET A 1 -9.81 27.47 46.14
CA MET A 1 -10.03 26.55 45.01
C MET A 1 -9.04 26.98 43.96
N LEU A 2 -7.98 26.19 43.78
CA LEU A 2 -7.06 26.37 42.66
C LEU A 2 -7.83 26.04 41.38
N ASP A 3 -7.59 26.78 40.29
CA ASP A 3 -8.21 26.51 38.99
C ASP A 3 -7.75 25.12 38.50
N GLU A 4 -8.60 24.41 37.76
CA GLU A 4 -8.30 23.06 37.21
C GLU A 4 -6.95 23.01 36.47
N ASN A 5 -6.57 24.11 35.82
CA ASN A 5 -5.32 24.25 35.07
C ASN A 5 -4.05 24.24 35.95
N ASP A 6 -4.13 24.69 37.21
CA ASP A 6 -2.95 24.80 38.09
C ASP A 6 -2.47 23.42 38.58
N HIS A 7 -3.38 22.45 38.72
CA HIS A 7 -3.05 21.10 39.16
C HIS A 7 -2.42 20.25 38.04
N GLU A 8 -2.88 20.44 36.81
CA GLU A 8 -2.36 19.76 35.63
C GLU A 8 -0.91 20.18 35.33
N GLU A 9 -0.63 21.49 35.40
CA GLU A 9 0.70 22.04 35.11
C GLU A 9 1.79 21.58 36.10
N VAL A 10 1.41 21.32 37.37
CA VAL A 10 2.33 20.83 38.39
C VAL A 10 2.68 19.35 38.17
N LEU A 11 1.69 18.55 37.78
CA LEU A 11 1.87 17.11 37.58
C LEU A 11 2.69 16.81 36.32
N GLU A 12 2.54 17.59 35.25
CA GLU A 12 3.36 17.46 34.02
C GLU A 12 4.84 17.78 34.26
N LYS A 13 5.13 18.72 35.15
CA LYS A 13 6.50 19.19 35.41
C LYS A 13 7.26 18.33 36.42
N PHE A 14 6.59 17.39 37.10
CA PHE A 14 7.24 16.56 38.11
C PHE A 14 7.89 15.32 37.48
N PRO A 15 9.22 15.14 37.57
CA PRO A 15 9.94 14.03 36.94
C PRO A 15 9.77 12.70 37.71
N ILE A 16 8.52 12.21 37.86
CA ILE A 16 8.18 11.01 38.64
C ILE A 16 8.97 9.79 38.14
N ILE A 17 9.18 9.67 36.82
CA ILE A 17 9.92 8.57 36.19
C ILE A 17 11.36 8.47 36.70
N TYR A 18 11.98 9.59 37.05
CA TYR A 18 13.36 9.65 37.57
C TYR A 18 13.43 9.59 39.10
N SER A 19 12.28 9.55 39.77
CA SER A 19 12.21 9.49 41.23
C SER A 19 12.53 8.08 41.76
N PRO A 20 12.95 7.93 43.03
CA PRO A 20 13.17 6.63 43.65
C PRO A 20 11.93 5.73 43.60
N GLU A 21 12.14 4.41 43.57
CA GLU A 21 11.07 3.41 43.46
C GLU A 21 9.94 3.61 44.49
N VAL A 22 10.28 3.94 45.74
CA VAL A 22 9.31 4.19 46.81
C VAL A 22 8.38 5.35 46.48
N VAL A 23 8.91 6.43 45.89
CA VAL A 23 8.14 7.60 45.47
C VAL A 23 7.20 7.23 44.33
N GLN A 24 7.70 6.49 43.34
CA GLN A 24 6.87 5.99 42.22
C GLN A 24 5.70 5.13 42.71
N LYS A 25 5.94 4.26 43.69
CA LYS A 25 4.89 3.41 44.31
C LYS A 25 3.81 4.23 44.99
N ILE A 26 4.21 5.22 45.81
CA ILE A 26 3.28 6.10 46.51
C ILE A 26 2.48 6.95 45.52
N CYS A 27 3.15 7.51 44.50
CA CYS A 27 2.48 8.27 43.45
C CYS A 27 1.49 7.41 42.66
N LEU A 28 1.84 6.16 42.31
CA LEU A 28 0.91 5.26 41.62
C LEU A 28 -0.34 4.99 42.46
N LEU A 29 -0.18 4.66 43.75
CA LEU A 29 -1.32 4.44 44.65
C LEU A 29 -2.19 5.69 44.79
N TYR A 30 -1.57 6.85 44.95
CA TYR A 30 -2.27 8.12 45.05
C TYR A 30 -3.06 8.44 43.77
N LEU A 31 -2.45 8.29 42.60
CA LEU A 31 -3.08 8.57 41.32
C LEU A 31 -4.22 7.60 41.00
N CYS A 32 -4.09 6.31 41.35
CA CYS A 32 -5.20 5.36 41.20
C CYS A 32 -6.38 5.73 42.12
N SER A 33 -6.12 6.08 43.39
CA SER A 33 -7.17 6.54 44.30
C SER A 33 -7.82 7.84 43.82
N LEU A 34 -7.02 8.80 43.38
CA LEU A 34 -7.51 10.07 42.84
C LEU A 34 -8.38 9.84 41.59
N HIS A 35 -7.94 8.99 40.67
CA HIS A 35 -8.72 8.62 39.49
C HIS A 35 -10.06 7.99 39.87
N ARG A 36 -10.07 7.10 40.86
CA ARG A 36 -11.29 6.49 41.40
C ARG A 36 -12.25 7.53 41.98
N ASP A 37 -11.75 8.45 42.79
CA ASP A 37 -12.56 9.52 43.40
C ASP A 37 -13.13 10.45 42.32
N LEU A 38 -12.32 10.81 41.32
CA LEU A 38 -12.76 11.57 40.15
C LEU A 38 -13.84 10.82 39.35
N SER A 39 -13.76 9.50 39.28
CA SER A 39 -14.74 8.66 38.57
C SER A 39 -16.06 8.51 39.34
N PHE A 40 -16.03 8.51 40.69
CA PHE A 40 -17.20 8.23 41.53
C PHE A 40 -17.96 9.48 41.99
N GLU A 41 -17.25 10.51 42.48
CA GLU A 41 -17.90 11.67 43.11
C GLU A 41 -18.33 12.75 42.12
N PHE A 42 -17.72 12.80 40.93
CA PHE A 42 -17.88 13.92 40.00
C PHE A 42 -18.51 13.58 38.65
N GLY A 43 -19.31 12.52 38.55
CA GLY A 43 -20.12 12.23 37.34
C GLY A 43 -21.11 13.33 36.92
N ARG A 44 -21.17 14.46 37.66
CA ARG A 44 -21.91 15.69 37.32
C ARG A 44 -21.02 16.83 36.80
N GLY A 45 -19.69 16.72 36.91
CA GLY A 45 -18.71 17.70 36.42
C GLY A 45 -17.83 17.12 35.32
N ASN A 46 -17.33 17.95 34.42
CA ASN A 46 -16.62 17.51 33.20
C ASN A 46 -15.10 17.36 33.44
N TYR A 47 -14.69 16.53 34.43
CA TYR A 47 -13.28 16.33 34.82
C TYR A 47 -12.53 15.30 33.95
N THR A 48 -13.02 15.05 32.73
CA THR A 48 -12.44 14.04 31.83
C THR A 48 -10.98 14.32 31.50
N ASN A 49 -10.60 15.60 31.37
CA ASN A 49 -9.22 15.98 31.06
C ASN A 49 -8.28 15.62 32.21
N LEU A 50 -8.66 15.93 33.46
CA LEU A 50 -7.86 15.60 34.63
C LEU A 50 -7.73 14.09 34.83
N GLN A 51 -8.80 13.33 34.55
CA GLN A 51 -8.74 11.86 34.55
C GLN A 51 -7.72 11.36 33.52
N ILE A 52 -7.80 11.83 32.27
CA ILE A 52 -6.86 11.45 31.19
C ILE A 52 -5.42 11.81 31.57
N SER A 53 -5.18 12.99 32.15
CA SER A 53 -3.84 13.42 32.59
C SER A 53 -3.32 12.54 33.73
N CYS A 54 -4.17 12.14 34.69
CA CYS A 54 -3.81 11.14 35.69
C CYS A 54 -3.44 9.79 35.05
N GLU A 55 -4.20 9.34 34.05
CA GLU A 55 -3.96 8.10 33.32
C GLU A 55 -2.63 8.12 32.56
N TYR A 56 -2.26 9.22 31.90
CA TYR A 56 -0.96 9.34 31.23
C TYR A 56 0.22 9.29 32.19
N ILE A 57 0.08 9.87 33.39
CA ILE A 57 1.13 9.78 34.41
C ILE A 57 1.24 8.33 34.93
N ILE A 58 0.11 7.65 35.15
CA ILE A 58 0.07 6.23 35.51
C ILE A 58 0.78 5.40 34.43
N ILE A 59 0.48 5.64 33.15
CA ILE A 59 1.12 4.98 32.00
C ILE A 59 2.64 5.19 32.05
N GLY A 60 3.11 6.43 32.24
CA GLY A 60 4.53 6.75 32.33
C GLY A 60 5.24 6.01 33.48
N ILE A 61 4.59 5.95 34.66
CA ILE A 61 5.12 5.19 35.81
C ILE A 61 5.19 3.70 35.46
N LEU A 62 4.13 3.13 34.90
CA LEU A 62 4.06 1.70 34.59
C LEU A 62 5.08 1.28 33.52
N GLN A 63 5.27 2.08 32.46
CA GLN A 63 6.26 1.85 31.40
C GLN A 63 7.69 1.73 31.94
N HIS A 64 8.04 2.56 32.93
CA HIS A 64 9.38 2.63 33.49
C HIS A 64 9.53 1.93 34.85
N SER A 65 8.46 1.28 35.32
CA SER A 65 8.44 0.61 36.63
C SER A 65 9.48 -0.50 36.72
N LYS A 66 10.33 -0.43 37.75
CA LYS A 66 11.26 -1.50 38.15
C LYS A 66 10.69 -2.41 39.24
N PHE A 67 9.53 -2.06 39.77
CA PHE A 67 8.84 -2.77 40.83
C PHE A 67 7.70 -3.66 40.31
N LYS A 68 7.24 -4.58 41.17
CA LYS A 68 6.10 -5.44 40.86
C LYS A 68 4.80 -4.74 41.25
N VAL A 69 3.90 -4.56 40.29
CA VAL A 69 2.58 -3.95 40.56
C VAL A 69 1.77 -4.81 41.54
N ALA A 70 1.92 -6.13 41.45
CA ALA A 70 1.24 -7.11 42.31
C ALA A 70 1.65 -7.08 43.80
N ASP A 71 2.69 -6.30 44.15
CA ASP A 71 3.10 -6.07 45.55
C ASP A 71 2.34 -4.88 46.17
N LEU A 72 1.75 -4.01 45.34
CA LEU A 72 1.07 -2.78 45.77
C LEU A 72 -0.44 -2.92 45.74
N LEU A 73 -0.95 -3.53 44.67
CA LEU A 73 -2.37 -3.59 44.37
C LEU A 73 -2.81 -5.04 44.23
N GLU A 74 -4.02 -5.32 44.67
CA GLU A 74 -4.71 -6.57 44.32
C GLU A 74 -5.01 -6.54 42.82
N VAL A 75 -4.32 -7.42 42.10
CA VAL A 75 -4.21 -7.40 40.64
C VAL A 75 -5.60 -7.53 39.99
N ASP A 76 -6.45 -8.40 40.53
CA ASP A 76 -7.81 -8.64 40.05
C ASP A 76 -8.75 -7.44 40.28
N VAL A 77 -8.68 -6.81 41.45
CA VAL A 77 -9.45 -5.60 41.76
C VAL A 77 -9.02 -4.45 40.84
N PHE A 78 -7.71 -4.25 40.71
CA PHE A 78 -7.16 -3.18 39.89
C PHE A 78 -7.49 -3.37 38.40
N PHE A 79 -7.46 -4.60 37.89
CA PHE A 79 -7.88 -4.85 36.51
C PHE A 79 -9.35 -4.54 36.24
N LYS A 80 -10.24 -4.91 37.17
CA LYS A 80 -11.67 -4.57 37.05
C LYS A 80 -11.85 -3.06 37.02
N GLU A 81 -11.11 -2.33 37.84
CA GLU A 81 -11.15 -0.89 37.88
C GLU A 81 -10.65 -0.27 36.57
N VAL A 82 -9.51 -0.73 36.06
CA VAL A 82 -8.95 -0.29 34.76
C VAL A 82 -9.93 -0.54 33.62
N ILE A 83 -10.47 -1.75 33.48
CA ILE A 83 -11.37 -2.09 32.36
C ILE A 83 -12.66 -1.27 32.39
N ASN A 84 -13.19 -0.94 33.58
CA ASN A 84 -14.49 -0.29 33.70
C ASN A 84 -14.41 1.24 33.72
N SER A 85 -13.39 1.81 34.36
CA SER A 85 -13.37 3.23 34.70
C SER A 85 -12.36 4.06 33.92
N TYR A 86 -11.33 3.45 33.31
CA TYR A 86 -10.25 4.19 32.66
C TYR A 86 -10.54 4.42 31.17
N ASN A 87 -10.08 5.55 30.64
CA ASN A 87 -10.20 5.91 29.23
C ASN A 87 -9.14 5.20 28.38
N GLU A 88 -7.88 5.24 28.83
CA GLU A 88 -6.69 4.59 28.27
C GLU A 88 -6.49 3.17 28.84
N TRP A 89 -7.61 2.50 29.14
CA TRP A 89 -7.60 1.19 29.80
C TRP A 89 -6.77 0.16 29.03
N GLU A 90 -6.73 0.20 27.70
CA GLU A 90 -6.01 -0.78 26.87
C GLU A 90 -4.50 -0.73 27.09
N VAL A 91 -3.93 0.49 27.11
CA VAL A 91 -2.50 0.72 27.32
C VAL A 91 -2.11 0.33 28.74
N ILE A 92 -2.90 0.77 29.73
CA ILE A 92 -2.67 0.47 31.15
C ILE A 92 -2.76 -1.04 31.40
N PHE A 93 -3.81 -1.69 30.89
CA PHE A 93 -4.01 -3.13 31.01
C PHE A 93 -2.84 -3.92 30.40
N SER A 94 -2.35 -3.50 29.23
CA SER A 94 -1.17 -4.08 28.58
C SER A 94 0.09 -3.98 29.44
N LEU A 95 0.37 -2.79 29.99
CA LEU A 95 1.55 -2.56 30.83
C LEU A 95 1.50 -3.34 32.15
N ILE A 96 0.33 -3.39 32.80
CA ILE A 96 0.15 -4.18 34.03
C ILE A 96 0.34 -5.66 33.71
N THR A 97 -0.26 -6.14 32.63
CA THR A 97 -0.11 -7.53 32.17
C THR A 97 1.37 -7.84 31.92
N GLU A 98 2.07 -7.02 31.14
CA GLU A 98 3.50 -7.18 30.92
C GLU A 98 4.31 -7.14 32.23
N ASN A 99 3.97 -6.29 33.21
CA ASN A 99 4.63 -6.24 34.51
C ASN A 99 4.38 -7.52 35.32
N VAL A 100 3.14 -7.99 35.42
CA VAL A 100 2.78 -9.20 36.16
C VAL A 100 3.48 -10.43 35.59
N PHE A 101 3.48 -10.58 34.26
CA PHE A 101 4.18 -11.68 33.61
C PHE A 101 5.71 -11.60 33.72
N LYS A 102 6.32 -10.57 34.36
CA LYS A 102 7.79 -10.51 34.59
C LYS A 102 8.20 -11.40 35.77
N TYR A 103 7.26 -11.71 36.66
CA TYR A 103 7.56 -12.33 37.95
C TYR A 103 6.64 -13.51 38.23
N GLU A 104 7.21 -14.70 38.45
CA GLU A 104 6.45 -15.94 38.60
C GLU A 104 5.43 -15.92 39.76
N TYR A 105 5.76 -15.25 40.88
CA TYR A 105 4.87 -15.09 42.02
C TYR A 105 3.62 -14.27 41.67
N SER A 106 3.78 -13.20 40.88
CA SER A 106 2.69 -12.32 40.47
C SER A 106 1.72 -13.03 39.53
N ILE A 107 2.21 -13.99 38.74
CA ILE A 107 1.40 -14.79 37.80
C ILE A 107 0.35 -15.63 38.55
N LYS A 108 0.64 -16.13 39.76
CA LYS A 108 -0.36 -16.86 40.57
C LYS A 108 -1.55 -15.96 40.95
N LYS A 109 -1.30 -14.68 41.28
CA LYS A 109 -2.35 -13.71 41.57
C LYS A 109 -3.18 -13.35 40.33
N TYR A 110 -2.58 -13.50 39.14
CA TYR A 110 -3.24 -13.29 37.85
C TYR A 110 -4.26 -14.38 37.49
N GLU A 111 -4.25 -15.53 38.17
CA GLU A 111 -5.13 -16.66 37.85
C GLU A 111 -6.62 -16.34 37.99
N LEU A 112 -6.97 -15.38 38.84
CA LEU A 112 -8.36 -14.93 39.04
C LEU A 112 -8.86 -14.01 37.92
N VAL A 113 -7.93 -13.37 37.19
CA VAL A 113 -8.25 -12.41 36.11
C VAL A 113 -8.75 -13.14 34.87
N VAL A 114 -8.12 -14.27 34.53
CA VAL A 114 -8.46 -15.02 33.31
C VAL A 114 -9.93 -15.45 33.28
N PRO A 115 -10.48 -16.13 34.32
CA PRO A 115 -11.90 -16.50 34.36
C PRO A 115 -12.85 -15.30 34.28
N GLU A 116 -12.47 -14.16 34.87
CA GLU A 116 -13.32 -12.97 34.90
C GLU A 116 -13.47 -12.38 33.49
N VAL A 117 -12.35 -12.21 32.78
CA VAL A 117 -12.35 -11.67 31.42
C VAL A 117 -13.06 -12.65 30.45
N THR A 118 -12.92 -13.96 30.66
CA THR A 118 -13.58 -14.98 29.81
C THR A 118 -15.07 -15.15 30.06
N ARG A 119 -15.64 -14.66 31.17
CA ARG A 119 -17.08 -14.82 31.47
C ARG A 119 -17.99 -13.99 30.59
N ASN A 120 -17.49 -12.90 30.00
CA ASN A 120 -18.30 -11.98 29.18
C ASN A 120 -17.50 -11.53 27.96
N LEU A 121 -17.19 -12.48 27.07
CA LEU A 121 -16.43 -12.24 25.84
C LEU A 121 -17.23 -11.46 24.79
N SER A 122 -18.56 -11.38 24.92
CA SER A 122 -19.43 -10.52 24.12
C SER A 122 -19.06 -9.04 24.22
N ASN A 123 -18.45 -8.62 25.34
CA ASN A 123 -17.95 -7.26 25.52
C ASN A 123 -16.60 -7.08 24.80
N SER A 124 -16.53 -6.08 23.90
CA SER A 124 -15.32 -5.76 23.12
C SER A 124 -14.08 -5.49 24.00
N ARG A 125 -14.24 -4.86 25.17
CA ARG A 125 -13.13 -4.61 26.12
C ARG A 125 -12.56 -5.92 26.67
N ASN A 126 -13.42 -6.85 27.06
CA ASN A 126 -13.00 -8.15 27.59
C ASN A 126 -12.30 -8.98 26.52
N MET A 127 -12.85 -9.01 25.31
CA MET A 127 -12.23 -9.70 24.18
C MET A 127 -10.83 -9.14 23.88
N ARG A 128 -10.67 -7.81 23.96
CA ARG A 128 -9.38 -7.15 23.77
C ARG A 128 -8.40 -7.42 24.91
N CYS A 129 -8.87 -7.51 26.16
CA CYS A 129 -8.06 -7.99 27.28
C CYS A 129 -7.55 -9.42 27.05
N CYS A 130 -8.40 -10.32 26.55
CA CYS A 130 -7.99 -11.67 26.18
C CYS A 130 -6.84 -11.67 25.16
N PHE A 131 -6.90 -10.84 24.12
CA PHE A 131 -5.79 -10.72 23.16
C PHE A 131 -4.49 -10.23 23.78
N ILE A 132 -4.56 -9.23 24.66
CA ILE A 132 -3.39 -8.70 25.37
C ILE A 132 -2.75 -9.81 26.22
N ILE A 133 -3.57 -10.58 26.93
CA ILE A 133 -3.10 -11.72 27.75
C ILE A 133 -2.41 -12.76 26.88
N ILE A 134 -3.04 -13.18 25.78
CA ILE A 134 -2.48 -14.22 24.92
C ILE A 134 -1.15 -13.75 24.30
N ASN A 135 -1.08 -12.50 23.82
CA ASN A 135 0.15 -11.93 23.28
C ASN A 135 1.27 -11.84 24.32
N ALA A 136 0.95 -11.45 25.56
CA ALA A 136 1.92 -11.39 26.65
C ALA A 136 2.46 -12.79 27.02
N VAL A 137 1.58 -13.79 27.06
CA VAL A 137 1.93 -15.21 27.30
C VAL A 137 2.85 -15.72 26.18
N ASN A 138 2.48 -15.50 24.91
CA ASN A 138 3.25 -15.95 23.75
C ASN A 138 4.62 -15.27 23.65
N LYS A 139 4.72 -13.96 23.93
CA LYS A 139 5.97 -13.20 23.88
C LYS A 139 7.01 -13.69 24.90
N ARG A 140 6.57 -14.26 26.04
CA ARG A 140 7.46 -14.70 27.11
C ARG A 140 7.58 -16.21 27.27
N CYS A 141 6.75 -16.98 26.56
CA CYS A 141 6.67 -18.44 26.69
C CYS A 141 6.36 -18.91 28.13
N ILE A 142 5.63 -18.13 28.93
CA ILE A 142 5.34 -18.44 30.34
C ILE A 142 3.91 -18.95 30.49
N ARG A 143 3.75 -20.16 31.06
CA ARG A 143 2.45 -20.80 31.39
C ARG A 143 1.45 -20.78 30.22
N PRO A 144 1.70 -21.55 29.14
CA PRO A 144 0.82 -21.62 27.96
C PRO A 144 -0.63 -22.04 28.28
N GLN A 145 -0.85 -22.65 29.44
CA GLN A 145 -2.17 -23.01 29.96
C GLN A 145 -3.16 -21.82 30.04
N TYR A 146 -2.73 -20.58 30.25
CA TYR A 146 -3.64 -19.44 30.28
C TYR A 146 -4.14 -19.04 28.91
N ALA A 147 -3.23 -18.98 27.93
CA ALA A 147 -3.61 -18.79 26.55
C ALA A 147 -4.57 -19.92 26.13
N LYS A 148 -4.24 -21.17 26.46
CA LYS A 148 -5.10 -22.33 26.17
C LYS A 148 -6.51 -22.19 26.78
N LYS A 149 -6.64 -21.83 28.06
CA LYS A 149 -7.95 -21.61 28.71
C LYS A 149 -8.78 -20.50 28.07
N ILE A 150 -8.14 -19.40 27.66
CA ILE A 150 -8.82 -18.29 26.98
C ILE A 150 -9.29 -18.73 25.60
N LEU A 151 -8.43 -19.42 24.84
CA LEU A 151 -8.78 -19.93 23.53
C LEU A 151 -9.90 -20.97 23.61
N GLU A 152 -9.90 -21.84 24.62
CA GLU A 152 -10.99 -22.78 24.91
C GLU A 152 -12.31 -22.05 25.18
N ALA A 153 -12.30 -21.03 26.05
CA ALA A 153 -13.49 -20.24 26.33
C ALA A 153 -14.04 -19.53 25.07
N ILE A 154 -13.17 -19.01 24.20
CA ILE A 154 -13.59 -18.41 22.92
C ILE A 154 -14.24 -19.46 22.00
N SER A 155 -13.71 -20.69 22.00
CA SER A 155 -14.16 -21.78 21.13
C SER A 155 -15.55 -22.32 21.48
N GLU A 156 -15.96 -22.20 22.75
CA GLU A 156 -17.24 -22.71 23.26
C GLU A 156 -18.41 -21.72 23.08
N ASN A 157 -18.15 -20.49 22.66
CA ASN A 157 -19.19 -19.46 22.51
C ASN A 157 -19.77 -19.43 21.08
N ASN A 158 -21.06 -19.11 21.00
CA ASN A 158 -21.76 -18.85 19.74
C ASN A 158 -21.18 -17.63 19.02
N PRO A 159 -21.30 -17.56 17.68
CA PRO A 159 -20.75 -16.46 16.91
C PRO A 159 -21.43 -15.13 17.26
N GLU A 160 -20.61 -14.15 17.64
CA GLU A 160 -20.97 -12.75 17.81
C GLU A 160 -19.89 -11.86 17.19
N VAL A 161 -20.24 -10.63 16.83
CA VAL A 161 -19.36 -9.68 16.13
C VAL A 161 -17.97 -9.56 16.78
N ASN A 162 -17.91 -9.41 18.10
CA ASN A 162 -16.65 -9.26 18.84
C ASN A 162 -15.86 -10.57 18.94
N LEU A 163 -16.54 -11.72 18.88
CA LEU A 163 -15.94 -13.04 19.03
C LEU A 163 -15.26 -13.53 17.76
N VAL A 164 -15.65 -13.04 16.57
CA VAL A 164 -15.10 -13.54 15.30
C VAL A 164 -13.58 -13.35 15.21
N ASN A 165 -13.06 -12.21 15.63
CA ASN A 165 -11.62 -11.98 15.66
C ASN A 165 -10.92 -12.93 16.66
N GLY A 166 -11.56 -13.16 17.82
CA GLY A 166 -11.07 -14.10 18.82
C GLY A 166 -10.99 -15.51 18.28
N TYR A 167 -12.05 -15.94 17.61
CA TYR A 167 -12.15 -17.23 16.97
C TYR A 167 -11.10 -17.39 15.84
N SER A 168 -10.90 -16.37 15.01
CA SER A 168 -9.83 -16.33 13.99
C SER A 168 -8.45 -16.57 14.62
N TYR A 169 -8.15 -15.88 15.72
CA TYR A 169 -6.88 -16.04 16.43
C TYR A 169 -6.74 -17.42 17.09
N ALA A 170 -7.81 -17.94 17.69
CA ALA A 170 -7.85 -19.28 18.25
C ALA A 170 -7.55 -20.32 17.17
N LEU A 171 -8.25 -20.22 16.04
CA LEU A 171 -8.06 -21.07 14.87
C LEU A 171 -6.61 -21.03 14.38
N LYS A 172 -6.04 -19.84 14.19
CA LYS A 172 -4.64 -19.68 13.79
C LYS A 172 -3.67 -20.38 14.76
N THR A 173 -3.92 -20.24 16.06
CA THR A 173 -3.05 -20.79 17.11
C THR A 173 -3.13 -22.31 17.14
N PHE A 174 -4.34 -22.89 17.16
CA PHE A 174 -4.53 -24.34 17.18
C PHE A 174 -4.01 -25.02 15.90
N LEU A 175 -4.19 -24.38 14.73
CA LEU A 175 -3.64 -24.89 13.46
C LEU A 175 -2.11 -24.85 13.42
N SER A 176 -1.47 -23.92 14.13
CA SER A 176 -0.01 -23.85 14.22
C SER A 176 0.58 -24.90 15.16
N GLN A 177 -0.16 -25.27 16.21
CA GLN A 177 0.31 -26.18 17.27
C GLN A 177 -0.06 -27.65 17.04
N GLY A 178 -1.03 -27.94 16.15
CA GLY A 178 -1.47 -29.31 15.88
C GLY A 178 -2.20 -29.96 17.08
N ASP A 179 -2.97 -29.17 17.82
CA ASP A 179 -3.65 -29.60 19.06
C ASP A 179 -4.84 -30.53 18.77
N GLU A 180 -5.02 -31.56 19.59
CA GLU A 180 -6.13 -32.53 19.51
C GLU A 180 -7.51 -31.84 19.61
N LYS A 181 -7.56 -30.66 20.26
CA LYS A 181 -8.76 -29.83 20.41
C LYS A 181 -9.18 -29.06 19.15
N LEU A 182 -8.42 -29.16 18.05
CA LEU A 182 -8.83 -28.60 16.76
C LEU A 182 -10.19 -29.15 16.31
N SER A 183 -10.49 -30.41 16.63
CA SER A 183 -11.77 -31.07 16.35
C SER A 183 -12.97 -30.31 16.96
N ALA A 184 -12.90 -29.95 18.24
CA ALA A 184 -13.96 -29.21 18.95
C ALA A 184 -14.15 -27.78 18.40
N LEU A 185 -13.07 -27.13 17.97
CA LEU A 185 -13.15 -25.82 17.31
C LEU A 185 -13.85 -25.94 15.95
N LEU A 186 -13.53 -26.98 15.19
CA LEU A 186 -14.13 -27.22 13.88
C LEU A 186 -15.63 -27.54 13.93
N GLU A 187 -16.18 -27.98 15.06
CA GLU A 187 -17.63 -28.18 15.24
C GLU A 187 -18.41 -26.85 15.08
N HIS A 188 -17.85 -25.75 15.57
CA HIS A 188 -18.48 -24.42 15.51
C HIS A 188 -18.09 -23.63 14.25
N PHE A 189 -17.16 -24.15 13.44
CA PHE A 189 -16.59 -23.49 12.27
C PHE A 189 -17.64 -22.96 11.30
N ASN A 190 -18.60 -23.79 10.92
CA ASN A 190 -19.64 -23.40 9.96
C ASN A 190 -20.53 -22.27 10.50
N SER A 191 -20.82 -22.24 11.81
CA SER A 191 -21.61 -21.16 12.40
C SER A 191 -20.90 -19.81 12.33
N TYR A 192 -19.59 -19.77 12.59
CA TYR A 192 -18.79 -18.55 12.48
C TYR A 192 -18.61 -18.09 11.03
N VAL A 193 -18.46 -19.03 10.09
CA VAL A 193 -18.40 -18.74 8.66
C VAL A 193 -19.71 -18.14 8.15
N GLU A 194 -20.84 -18.79 8.42
CA GLU A 194 -22.16 -18.30 7.98
C GLU A 194 -22.51 -16.95 8.63
N PHE A 195 -22.15 -16.75 9.90
CA PHE A 195 -22.29 -15.46 10.57
C PHE A 195 -21.46 -14.36 9.88
N ALA A 196 -20.19 -14.63 9.59
CA ALA A 196 -19.31 -13.66 8.92
C ALA A 196 -19.71 -13.39 7.46
N ILE A 197 -20.33 -14.36 6.77
CA ILE A 197 -20.90 -14.18 5.43
C ILE A 197 -22.19 -13.35 5.47
N GLY A 198 -23.01 -13.51 6.52
CA GLY A 198 -24.29 -12.83 6.67
C GLY A 198 -24.20 -11.37 7.13
N ASP A 199 -23.10 -10.97 7.76
CA ASP A 199 -22.89 -9.62 8.28
C ASP A 199 -21.83 -8.85 7.47
N LEU A 200 -22.27 -7.77 6.81
CA LEU A 200 -21.41 -6.95 5.93
C LEU A 200 -20.81 -5.72 6.63
N GLU A 201 -21.17 -5.45 7.89
CA GLU A 201 -20.83 -4.20 8.57
C GLU A 201 -19.45 -4.20 9.23
N ASN A 202 -18.94 -5.35 9.69
CA ASN A 202 -17.68 -5.43 10.46
C ASN A 202 -16.50 -6.07 9.70
N SER A 203 -16.00 -5.36 8.69
CA SER A 203 -15.11 -5.90 7.66
C SER A 203 -13.77 -6.48 8.15
N SER A 204 -13.06 -5.84 9.09
CA SER A 204 -11.69 -6.28 9.48
C SER A 204 -11.64 -7.65 10.17
N SER A 205 -12.55 -7.89 11.12
CA SER A 205 -12.59 -9.14 11.88
C SER A 205 -12.88 -10.34 10.97
N TYR A 206 -13.74 -10.14 9.97
CA TYR A 206 -14.11 -11.17 9.00
C TYR A 206 -12.98 -11.42 8.00
N LEU A 207 -12.31 -10.37 7.52
CA LEU A 207 -11.12 -10.50 6.67
C LEU A 207 -10.02 -11.33 7.35
N SER A 208 -9.75 -11.07 8.63
CA SER A 208 -8.80 -11.85 9.43
C SER A 208 -9.19 -13.33 9.51
N LEU A 209 -10.47 -13.62 9.75
CA LEU A 209 -10.99 -14.99 9.78
C LEU A 209 -10.77 -15.68 8.44
N PHE A 210 -11.27 -15.11 7.34
CA PHE A 210 -11.15 -15.74 6.02
C PHE A 210 -9.69 -15.89 5.57
N THR A 211 -8.84 -14.90 5.86
CA THR A 211 -7.39 -14.99 5.60
C THR A 211 -6.76 -16.16 6.36
N THR A 212 -7.09 -16.32 7.64
CA THR A 212 -6.57 -17.43 8.47
C THR A 212 -7.04 -18.79 7.95
N ILE A 213 -8.32 -18.88 7.56
CA ILE A 213 -8.92 -20.08 6.99
C ILE A 213 -8.19 -20.47 5.70
N LEU A 214 -8.02 -19.53 4.77
CA LEU A 214 -7.43 -19.82 3.46
C LEU A 214 -5.93 -20.12 3.54
N GLN A 215 -5.18 -19.42 4.40
CA GLN A 215 -3.76 -19.73 4.64
C GLN A 215 -3.53 -21.17 5.10
N ASN A 216 -4.52 -21.76 5.76
CA ASN A 216 -4.45 -23.10 6.30
C ASN A 216 -5.40 -24.08 5.59
N LYS A 217 -5.80 -23.81 4.34
CA LYS A 217 -6.74 -24.64 3.58
C LYS A 217 -6.36 -26.13 3.59
N SER A 218 -5.07 -26.47 3.53
CA SER A 218 -4.60 -27.86 3.55
C SER A 218 -4.85 -28.60 4.86
N LYS A 219 -5.04 -27.89 5.97
CA LYS A 219 -5.31 -28.46 7.31
C LYS A 219 -6.79 -28.47 7.65
N ILE A 220 -7.62 -27.77 6.87
CA ILE A 220 -9.06 -27.64 7.09
C ILE A 220 -9.76 -28.39 5.95
N GLU A 221 -9.98 -29.70 6.13
CA GLU A 221 -10.61 -30.58 5.12
C GLU A 221 -12.06 -30.21 4.78
N LEU A 222 -12.70 -29.35 5.58
CA LEU A 222 -14.10 -28.92 5.43
C LEU A 222 -14.32 -27.87 4.32
N LEU A 223 -13.26 -27.36 3.69
CA LEU A 223 -13.37 -26.29 2.70
C LEU A 223 -13.65 -26.83 1.29
N ASN A 224 -14.89 -26.70 0.85
CA ASN A 224 -15.26 -26.95 -0.55
C ASN A 224 -14.92 -25.74 -1.45
N ASP A 225 -14.87 -25.96 -2.77
CA ASP A 225 -14.61 -24.87 -3.71
C ASP A 225 -15.76 -23.84 -3.79
N GLU A 226 -16.96 -24.24 -3.35
CA GLU A 226 -18.13 -23.36 -3.21
C GLU A 226 -17.90 -22.25 -2.16
N PHE A 227 -17.16 -22.56 -1.09
CA PHE A 227 -16.82 -21.59 -0.04
C PHE A 227 -16.03 -20.40 -0.60
N LEU A 228 -15.02 -20.65 -1.44
CA LEU A 228 -14.22 -19.58 -2.05
C LEU A 228 -15.10 -18.65 -2.91
N TYR A 229 -16.04 -19.24 -3.63
CA TYR A 229 -16.99 -18.48 -4.45
C TYR A 229 -17.99 -17.67 -3.61
N LYS A 230 -18.46 -18.23 -2.48
CA LYS A 230 -19.31 -17.51 -1.52
C LYS A 230 -18.58 -16.29 -0.92
N VAL A 231 -17.36 -16.48 -0.42
CA VAL A 231 -16.54 -15.39 0.14
C VAL A 231 -16.29 -14.31 -0.93
N TRP A 232 -15.95 -14.70 -2.16
CA TRP A 232 -15.79 -13.74 -3.25
C TRP A 232 -17.07 -12.91 -3.50
N ASN A 233 -18.23 -13.55 -3.61
CA ASN A 233 -19.48 -12.85 -3.92
C ASN A 233 -19.92 -11.85 -2.84
N VAL A 234 -19.58 -12.12 -1.58
CA VAL A 234 -19.89 -11.24 -0.43
C VAL A 234 -19.02 -9.99 -0.47
N TYR A 235 -17.74 -10.13 -0.84
CA TYR A 235 -16.75 -9.06 -0.66
C TYR A 235 -16.36 -8.30 -1.93
N LYS A 236 -16.62 -8.85 -3.12
CA LYS A 236 -16.20 -8.27 -4.40
C LYS A 236 -16.63 -6.82 -4.64
N ASP A 237 -17.77 -6.40 -4.08
CA ASP A 237 -18.35 -5.06 -4.27
C ASP A 237 -18.66 -4.35 -2.93
N ASN A 238 -18.13 -4.85 -1.80
CA ASN A 238 -18.42 -4.27 -0.50
C ASN A 238 -17.54 -3.02 -0.24
N GLU A 239 -18.19 -1.86 -0.17
CA GLU A 239 -17.50 -0.57 0.01
C GLU A 239 -16.72 -0.46 1.35
N ASN A 240 -17.23 -1.06 2.43
CA ASN A 240 -16.63 -1.00 3.78
C ASN A 240 -15.36 -1.84 3.90
N VAL A 241 -15.26 -2.89 3.10
CA VAL A 241 -14.13 -3.83 3.10
C VAL A 241 -12.97 -3.25 2.30
N ASN A 242 -13.31 -2.54 1.23
CA ASN A 242 -12.38 -1.78 0.41
C ASN A 242 -11.75 -0.56 1.12
N LEU A 243 -12.10 -0.26 2.37
CA LEU A 243 -11.37 0.72 3.19
C LEU A 243 -10.07 0.14 3.77
N ILE A 244 -10.03 -1.18 3.98
CA ILE A 244 -8.88 -1.89 4.57
C ILE A 244 -8.13 -2.64 3.47
N MET A 245 -7.53 -1.86 2.56
CA MET A 245 -7.01 -2.39 1.29
C MET A 245 -5.90 -3.44 1.45
N GLU A 246 -5.07 -3.38 2.49
CA GLU A 246 -3.99 -4.36 2.70
C GLU A 246 -4.51 -5.74 3.08
N GLU A 247 -5.42 -5.82 4.05
CA GLU A 247 -6.05 -7.07 4.50
C GLU A 247 -6.90 -7.68 3.37
N TYR A 248 -7.63 -6.83 2.65
CA TYR A 248 -8.43 -7.25 1.51
C TYR A 248 -7.57 -7.78 0.36
N ALA A 249 -6.46 -7.09 0.02
CA ALA A 249 -5.52 -7.55 -1.00
C ALA A 249 -4.95 -8.93 -0.66
N GLN A 250 -4.60 -9.18 0.61
CA GLN A 250 -4.14 -10.49 1.06
C GLN A 250 -5.21 -11.57 0.88
N LEU A 251 -6.46 -11.27 1.23
CA LEU A 251 -7.57 -12.20 1.01
C LEU A 251 -7.76 -12.51 -0.48
N VAL A 252 -7.74 -11.50 -1.35
CA VAL A 252 -7.86 -11.67 -2.81
C VAL A 252 -6.77 -12.58 -3.34
N VAL A 253 -5.51 -12.39 -2.93
CA VAL A 253 -4.39 -13.25 -3.34
C VAL A 253 -4.64 -14.71 -2.95
N LEU A 254 -5.13 -14.94 -1.73
CA LEU A 254 -5.45 -16.30 -1.25
C LEU A 254 -6.62 -16.92 -2.03
N ILE A 255 -7.68 -16.16 -2.29
CA ILE A 255 -8.83 -16.63 -3.08
C ILE A 255 -8.36 -17.06 -4.48
N PHE A 256 -7.69 -16.17 -5.22
CA PHE A 256 -7.28 -16.43 -6.61
C PHE A 256 -6.19 -17.52 -6.70
N GLY A 257 -5.35 -17.64 -5.66
CA GLY A 257 -4.39 -18.74 -5.52
C GLY A 257 -5.08 -20.10 -5.37
N HIS A 258 -6.15 -20.19 -4.57
CA HIS A 258 -6.77 -21.47 -4.20
C HIS A 258 -7.97 -21.90 -5.06
N ILE A 259 -8.59 -21.02 -5.85
CA ILE A 259 -9.73 -21.40 -6.70
C ILE A 259 -9.32 -22.36 -7.82
N PRO A 260 -10.13 -23.38 -8.16
CA PRO A 260 -9.92 -24.20 -9.37
C PRO A 260 -9.91 -23.39 -10.67
N ASN A 261 -9.37 -23.99 -11.74
CA ASN A 261 -9.28 -23.35 -13.06
C ASN A 261 -10.67 -23.00 -13.65
N GLU A 262 -11.66 -23.88 -13.46
CA GLU A 262 -13.03 -23.68 -13.97
C GLU A 262 -13.69 -22.47 -13.30
N THR A 263 -13.60 -22.38 -11.98
CA THR A 263 -14.11 -21.24 -11.19
C THR A 263 -13.30 -19.96 -11.42
N PHE A 264 -12.01 -20.06 -11.73
CA PHE A 264 -11.14 -18.92 -11.99
C PHE A 264 -11.64 -18.08 -13.16
N SER A 265 -12.08 -18.72 -14.25
CA SER A 265 -12.66 -18.02 -15.39
C SER A 265 -13.92 -17.22 -15.00
N VAL A 266 -14.81 -17.83 -14.20
CA VAL A 266 -16.06 -17.19 -13.75
C VAL A 266 -15.76 -15.99 -12.85
N VAL A 267 -14.91 -16.17 -11.84
CA VAL A 267 -14.56 -15.11 -10.87
C VAL A 267 -13.82 -13.95 -11.53
N THR A 268 -12.90 -14.24 -12.46
CA THR A 268 -12.14 -13.20 -13.18
C THR A 268 -13.04 -12.41 -14.14
N LYS A 269 -14.01 -13.08 -14.79
CA LYS A 269 -15.02 -12.42 -15.61
C LYS A 269 -15.97 -11.56 -14.79
N ASP A 270 -16.40 -12.05 -13.63
CA ASP A 270 -17.23 -11.29 -12.70
C ASP A 270 -16.51 -10.01 -12.20
N LEU A 271 -15.21 -10.10 -11.89
CA LEU A 271 -14.38 -8.92 -11.60
C LEU A 271 -14.30 -7.95 -12.78
N LEU A 272 -14.17 -8.46 -14.01
CA LEU A 272 -14.19 -7.62 -15.22
C LEU A 272 -15.54 -6.91 -15.38
N ASP A 273 -16.64 -7.63 -15.18
CA ASP A 273 -18.00 -7.10 -15.33
C ASP A 273 -18.31 -6.00 -14.31
N ILE A 274 -17.91 -6.16 -13.03
CA ILE A 274 -18.05 -5.08 -12.04
C ILE A 274 -17.15 -3.89 -12.36
N THR A 275 -15.95 -4.13 -12.90
CA THR A 275 -15.05 -3.06 -13.34
C THR A 275 -15.64 -2.29 -14.51
N HIS A 276 -16.20 -2.99 -15.50
CA HIS A 276 -16.88 -2.40 -16.65
C HIS A 276 -18.10 -1.58 -16.24
N LYS A 277 -18.88 -2.04 -15.24
CA LYS A 277 -19.97 -1.24 -14.67
C LYS A 277 -19.44 0.08 -14.09
N SER A 278 -18.37 0.05 -13.29
CA SER A 278 -17.76 1.29 -12.76
C SER A 278 -17.25 2.22 -13.84
N ILE A 279 -16.68 1.69 -14.93
CA ILE A 279 -16.24 2.46 -16.10
C ILE A 279 -17.46 3.12 -16.78
N SER A 280 -18.53 2.37 -17.03
CA SER A 280 -19.73 2.89 -17.71
C SER A 280 -20.45 3.99 -16.93
N VAL A 281 -20.48 3.87 -15.59
CA VAL A 281 -21.09 4.86 -14.69
C VAL A 281 -20.12 6.01 -14.36
N LYS A 282 -18.85 5.92 -14.79
CA LYS A 282 -17.77 6.88 -14.48
C LYS A 282 -17.57 7.08 -12.98
N ASN A 283 -17.70 6.00 -12.20
CA ASN A 283 -17.39 6.02 -10.77
C ASN A 283 -15.89 5.75 -10.55
N TYR A 284 -15.08 6.81 -10.55
CA TYR A 284 -13.62 6.71 -10.48
C TYR A 284 -13.09 6.24 -9.12
N ILE A 285 -13.83 6.50 -8.04
CA ILE A 285 -13.47 6.01 -6.69
C ILE A 285 -13.57 4.48 -6.66
N GLN A 286 -14.67 3.93 -7.15
CA GLN A 286 -14.84 2.48 -7.23
C GLN A 286 -13.89 1.85 -8.24
N LEU A 287 -13.64 2.52 -9.38
CA LEU A 287 -12.66 2.05 -10.36
C LEU A 287 -11.25 1.94 -9.75
N SER A 288 -10.79 2.92 -8.97
CA SER A 288 -9.49 2.86 -8.27
C SER A 288 -9.39 1.63 -7.35
N LYS A 289 -10.47 1.31 -6.61
CA LYS A 289 -10.56 0.11 -5.76
C LYS A 289 -10.49 -1.18 -6.59
N HIS A 290 -11.20 -1.24 -7.71
CA HIS A 290 -11.15 -2.37 -8.62
C HIS A 290 -9.75 -2.55 -9.23
N LEU A 291 -9.07 -1.48 -9.64
CA LEU A 291 -7.70 -1.55 -10.17
C LEU A 291 -6.71 -2.10 -9.13
N LYS A 292 -6.81 -1.69 -7.86
CA LYS A 292 -6.00 -2.28 -6.77
C LYS A 292 -6.32 -3.76 -6.52
N THR A 293 -7.58 -4.15 -6.69
CA THR A 293 -7.97 -5.57 -6.66
C THR A 293 -7.30 -6.34 -7.80
N TRP A 294 -7.31 -5.78 -9.01
CA TRP A 294 -6.61 -6.35 -10.15
C TRP A 294 -5.10 -6.46 -9.93
N GLU A 295 -4.46 -5.47 -9.31
CA GLU A 295 -3.03 -5.54 -8.94
C GLU A 295 -2.75 -6.73 -8.02
N SER A 296 -3.64 -6.99 -7.06
CA SER A 296 -3.55 -8.14 -6.16
C SER A 296 -3.69 -9.46 -6.94
N VAL A 297 -4.65 -9.54 -7.87
CA VAL A 297 -4.83 -10.70 -8.75
C VAL A 297 -3.60 -10.94 -9.65
N ILE A 298 -3.05 -9.87 -10.24
CA ILE A 298 -1.86 -9.94 -11.10
C ILE A 298 -0.62 -10.33 -10.30
N SER A 299 -0.56 -10.03 -9.01
CA SER A 299 0.57 -10.46 -8.15
C SER A 299 0.55 -11.95 -7.80
N CYS A 300 -0.55 -12.67 -8.07
CA CYS A 300 -0.71 -14.07 -7.70
C CYS A 300 0.23 -14.98 -8.51
N ASN A 301 0.77 -16.01 -7.85
CA ASN A 301 1.50 -17.07 -8.54
C ASN A 301 0.51 -18.08 -9.14
N LEU A 302 0.20 -17.92 -10.42
CA LEU A 302 -0.82 -18.70 -11.13
C LEU A 302 -0.20 -19.80 -12.00
N ASN A 303 -0.95 -20.89 -12.21
CA ASN A 303 -0.57 -21.93 -13.18
C ASN A 303 -0.76 -21.42 -14.62
N HIS A 304 -0.17 -22.11 -15.60
CA HIS A 304 -0.21 -21.70 -17.01
C HIS A 304 -1.64 -21.45 -17.55
N THR A 305 -2.60 -22.31 -17.21
CA THR A 305 -3.99 -22.18 -17.65
C THR A 305 -4.63 -20.90 -17.11
N LYS A 306 -4.48 -20.63 -15.81
CA LYS A 306 -4.99 -19.41 -15.16
C LYS A 306 -4.29 -18.16 -15.69
N THR A 307 -2.98 -18.22 -15.94
CA THR A 307 -2.23 -17.09 -16.53
C THR A 307 -2.75 -16.74 -17.92
N SER A 308 -3.06 -17.74 -18.75
CA SER A 308 -3.67 -17.50 -20.07
C SER A 308 -5.05 -16.84 -19.96
N ILE A 309 -5.90 -17.32 -19.05
CA ILE A 309 -7.22 -16.71 -18.80
C ILE A 309 -7.07 -15.28 -18.31
N LEU A 310 -6.15 -15.04 -17.38
CA LEU A 310 -5.88 -13.71 -16.84
C LEU A 310 -5.39 -12.76 -17.95
N GLN A 311 -4.50 -13.23 -18.82
CA GLN A 311 -3.97 -12.45 -19.94
C GLN A 311 -5.09 -11.97 -20.88
N ASP A 312 -6.01 -12.86 -21.26
CA ASP A 312 -7.15 -12.50 -22.13
C ASP A 312 -8.09 -11.48 -21.47
N VAL A 313 -8.28 -11.58 -20.15
CA VAL A 313 -9.13 -10.64 -19.42
C VAL A 313 -8.43 -9.30 -19.18
N VAL A 314 -7.14 -9.30 -18.88
CA VAL A 314 -6.36 -8.06 -18.73
C VAL A 314 -6.27 -7.32 -20.06
N GLU A 315 -6.15 -8.02 -21.19
CA GLU A 315 -6.19 -7.38 -22.51
C GLU A 315 -7.54 -6.67 -22.74
N GLN A 316 -8.67 -7.30 -22.41
CA GLN A 316 -10.00 -6.67 -22.48
C GLN A 316 -10.13 -5.48 -21.54
N LEU A 317 -9.62 -5.60 -20.31
CA LEU A 317 -9.63 -4.50 -19.35
C LEU A 317 -8.81 -3.31 -19.86
N LEU A 318 -7.61 -3.55 -20.39
CA LEU A 318 -6.79 -2.49 -21.00
C LEU A 318 -7.53 -1.79 -22.14
N GLN A 319 -8.21 -2.52 -23.02
CA GLN A 319 -9.04 -1.93 -24.08
C GLN A 319 -10.15 -1.03 -23.51
N SER A 320 -10.84 -1.47 -22.46
CA SER A 320 -11.88 -0.68 -21.78
C SER A 320 -11.30 0.58 -21.11
N LEU A 321 -10.14 0.47 -20.48
CA LEU A 321 -9.46 1.62 -19.85
C LEU A 321 -8.97 2.64 -20.90
N THR A 322 -8.43 2.18 -22.02
CA THR A 322 -8.02 3.05 -23.13
C THR A 322 -9.22 3.77 -23.75
N SER A 323 -10.36 3.08 -23.89
CA SER A 323 -11.61 3.69 -24.35
C SER A 323 -12.09 4.78 -23.38
N LEU A 324 -12.01 4.52 -22.07
CA LEU A 324 -12.30 5.51 -21.03
C LEU A 324 -11.33 6.71 -21.09
N LEU A 325 -10.03 6.48 -21.28
CA LEU A 325 -9.05 7.55 -21.46
C LEU A 325 -9.34 8.39 -22.70
N GLN A 326 -9.85 7.80 -23.78
CA GLN A 326 -10.24 8.53 -24.97
C GLN A 326 -11.42 9.49 -24.71
N GLU A 327 -12.49 8.99 -24.07
CA GLU A 327 -13.73 9.74 -23.85
C GLU A 327 -13.70 10.71 -22.66
N SER A 328 -12.89 10.43 -21.64
CA SER A 328 -12.86 11.22 -20.41
C SER A 328 -12.18 12.58 -20.58
N VAL A 329 -12.69 13.56 -19.83
CA VAL A 329 -11.94 14.80 -19.54
C VAL A 329 -10.80 14.44 -18.59
N TYR A 330 -9.70 15.20 -18.65
CA TYR A 330 -8.57 14.97 -17.74
C TYR A 330 -8.99 15.06 -16.27
N GLU A 331 -8.72 14.00 -15.52
CA GLU A 331 -8.96 13.90 -14.08
C GLU A 331 -7.74 13.25 -13.43
N GLY A 332 -6.99 14.00 -12.60
CA GLY A 332 -5.68 13.59 -12.13
C GLY A 332 -5.65 12.20 -11.48
N ASP A 333 -6.57 11.94 -10.55
CA ASP A 333 -6.60 10.67 -9.81
C ASP A 333 -6.91 9.47 -10.72
N LEU A 334 -7.82 9.62 -11.69
CA LEU A 334 -8.13 8.56 -12.65
C LEU A 334 -6.88 8.18 -13.46
N TYR A 335 -6.17 9.18 -13.98
CA TYR A 335 -5.02 8.99 -14.85
C TYR A 335 -3.85 8.38 -14.07
N ASP A 336 -3.62 8.85 -12.84
CA ASP A 336 -2.59 8.31 -11.95
C ASP A 336 -2.88 6.83 -11.61
N ASN A 337 -4.14 6.49 -11.31
CA ASN A 337 -4.54 5.11 -11.04
C ASN A 337 -4.35 4.19 -12.25
N ILE A 338 -4.73 4.63 -13.46
CA ILE A 338 -4.54 3.84 -14.69
C ILE A 338 -3.05 3.68 -15.00
N CYS A 339 -2.26 4.75 -14.91
CA CYS A 339 -0.80 4.68 -15.13
C CYS A 339 -0.12 3.74 -14.11
N HIS A 340 -0.55 3.76 -12.85
CA HIS A 340 -0.04 2.84 -11.83
C HIS A 340 -0.36 1.39 -12.18
N PHE A 341 -1.61 1.12 -12.54
CA PHE A 341 -2.06 -0.20 -12.97
C PHE A 341 -1.27 -0.73 -14.18
N GLU A 342 -1.10 0.10 -15.21
CA GLU A 342 -0.30 -0.23 -16.40
C GLU A 342 1.16 -0.53 -16.06
N LYS A 343 1.78 0.23 -15.14
CA LYS A 343 3.14 -0.06 -14.66
C LYS A 343 3.22 -1.43 -13.98
N ASN A 344 2.23 -1.78 -13.16
CA ASN A 344 2.18 -3.07 -12.48
C ASN A 344 2.07 -4.23 -13.48
N ILE A 345 1.26 -4.08 -14.53
CA ILE A 345 1.20 -5.05 -15.64
C ILE A 345 2.57 -5.20 -16.31
N ILE A 346 3.24 -4.08 -16.61
CA ILE A 346 4.55 -4.09 -17.28
C ILE A 346 5.62 -4.80 -16.45
N GLN A 347 5.65 -4.54 -15.14
CA GLN A 347 6.63 -5.09 -14.20
C GLN A 347 6.43 -6.59 -13.92
N THR A 348 5.20 -7.10 -14.05
CA THR A 348 4.86 -8.48 -13.66
C THR A 348 5.41 -9.53 -14.63
N HIS A 349 6.54 -10.15 -14.28
CA HIS A 349 7.29 -11.05 -15.16
C HIS A 349 6.52 -12.31 -15.62
N HIS A 350 5.65 -12.87 -14.79
CA HIS A 350 4.92 -14.10 -15.12
C HIS A 350 3.74 -13.85 -16.08
N LEU A 351 3.30 -12.60 -16.24
CA LEU A 351 2.33 -12.21 -17.25
C LEU A 351 3.06 -11.96 -18.58
N HIS A 352 2.71 -12.73 -19.61
CA HIS A 352 3.23 -12.52 -20.95
C HIS A 352 2.44 -11.40 -21.63
N LEU A 353 3.12 -10.29 -21.97
CA LEU A 353 2.46 -9.21 -22.68
C LEU A 353 2.33 -9.58 -24.16
N THR A 354 1.09 -9.66 -24.64
CA THR A 354 0.82 -9.87 -26.06
C THR A 354 1.22 -8.64 -26.87
N SER A 355 1.37 -8.86 -28.17
CA SER A 355 1.52 -7.79 -29.14
C SER A 355 0.43 -6.71 -28.99
N PRO A 356 -0.88 -7.04 -29.00
CA PRO A 356 -1.94 -6.06 -28.77
C PRO A 356 -1.83 -5.30 -27.45
N MET A 357 -1.51 -5.97 -26.33
CA MET A 357 -1.35 -5.31 -25.03
C MET A 357 -0.28 -4.21 -25.06
N VAL A 358 0.87 -4.48 -25.69
CA VAL A 358 1.94 -3.47 -25.82
C VAL A 358 1.48 -2.28 -26.66
N ASP A 359 0.73 -2.52 -27.74
CA ASP A 359 0.17 -1.43 -28.56
C ASP A 359 -0.84 -0.58 -27.77
N ILE A 360 -1.67 -1.20 -26.95
CA ILE A 360 -2.62 -0.52 -26.08
C ILE A 360 -1.88 0.35 -25.05
N LEU A 361 -0.86 -0.20 -24.38
CA LEU A 361 -0.03 0.55 -23.42
C LEU A 361 0.67 1.76 -24.07
N ILE A 362 1.16 1.59 -25.30
CA ILE A 362 1.76 2.69 -26.08
C ILE A 362 0.69 3.72 -26.47
N LEU A 363 -0.51 3.29 -26.84
CA LEU A 363 -1.62 4.17 -27.20
C LEU A 363 -2.12 4.99 -26.00
N SER A 364 -2.18 4.39 -24.80
CA SER A 364 -2.52 5.11 -23.56
C SER A 364 -1.64 6.34 -23.37
N ILE A 365 -0.34 6.24 -23.66
CA ILE A 365 0.60 7.38 -23.58
C ILE A 365 0.21 8.51 -24.54
N THR A 366 -0.16 8.18 -25.79
CA THR A 366 -0.64 9.19 -26.76
C THR A 366 -1.90 9.88 -26.26
N LEU A 367 -2.87 9.10 -25.77
CA LEU A 367 -4.14 9.64 -25.29
C LEU A 367 -3.93 10.58 -24.10
N ILE A 368 -3.09 10.18 -23.14
CA ILE A 368 -2.76 10.95 -21.94
C ILE A 368 -2.09 12.29 -22.33
N MET A 369 -1.10 12.27 -23.22
CA MET A 369 -0.39 13.48 -23.66
C MET A 369 -1.23 14.40 -24.55
N SER A 370 -2.27 13.89 -25.21
CA SER A 370 -3.15 14.68 -26.08
C SER A 370 -4.18 15.55 -25.36
N LYS A 371 -4.31 15.43 -24.03
CA LYS A 371 -5.32 16.16 -23.25
C LYS A 371 -4.93 17.62 -23.05
N GLU A 372 -5.77 18.53 -23.53
CA GLU A 372 -5.50 19.98 -23.54
C GLU A 372 -5.39 20.62 -22.14
N LYS A 373 -6.18 20.15 -21.17
CA LYS A 373 -6.27 20.72 -19.80
C LYS A 373 -5.75 19.74 -18.75
N CYS A 374 -4.47 19.37 -18.84
CA CYS A 374 -3.82 18.47 -17.89
C CYS A 374 -2.76 19.18 -17.02
N ASP A 375 -2.44 18.60 -15.86
CA ASP A 375 -1.22 18.95 -15.13
C ASP A 375 -0.03 18.39 -15.93
N PHE A 376 0.57 19.27 -16.74
CA PHE A 376 1.64 18.89 -17.67
C PHE A 376 2.77 18.14 -16.97
N GLN A 377 3.24 18.61 -15.81
CA GLN A 377 4.38 17.99 -15.14
C GLN A 377 4.05 16.57 -14.66
N LYS A 378 2.89 16.39 -14.03
CA LYS A 378 2.45 15.06 -13.58
C LYS A 378 2.27 14.09 -14.77
N THR A 379 1.55 14.55 -15.78
CA THR A 379 1.24 13.79 -17.00
C THR A 379 2.50 13.39 -17.76
N PHE A 380 3.44 14.32 -17.90
CA PHE A 380 4.74 14.09 -18.53
C PHE A 380 5.58 13.07 -17.75
N ASN A 381 5.65 13.21 -16.43
CA ASN A 381 6.41 12.27 -15.60
C ASN A 381 5.79 10.87 -15.59
N ALA A 382 4.46 10.77 -15.59
CA ALA A 382 3.76 9.48 -15.67
C ALA A 382 4.05 8.77 -17.00
N THR A 383 4.01 9.49 -18.12
CA THR A 383 4.26 8.95 -19.47
C THR A 383 5.71 8.55 -19.70
N ILE A 384 6.69 9.38 -19.29
CA ILE A 384 8.11 8.99 -19.29
C ILE A 384 8.31 7.74 -18.44
N SER A 385 7.72 7.71 -17.24
CA SER A 385 7.85 6.57 -16.35
C SER A 385 7.30 5.29 -16.98
N LEU A 386 6.16 5.33 -17.67
CA LEU A 386 5.62 4.17 -18.40
C LEU A 386 6.59 3.69 -19.50
N LEU A 387 7.14 4.60 -20.30
CA LEU A 387 8.13 4.27 -21.34
C LEU A 387 9.40 3.66 -20.73
N GLU A 388 9.91 4.23 -19.63
CA GLU A 388 11.06 3.67 -18.91
C GLU A 388 10.78 2.24 -18.41
N HIS A 389 9.58 1.97 -17.88
CA HIS A 389 9.20 0.64 -17.41
C HIS A 389 9.09 -0.36 -18.56
N LEU A 390 8.49 0.03 -19.68
CA LEU A 390 8.44 -0.80 -20.89
C LEU A 390 9.84 -1.16 -21.36
N LEU A 391 10.73 -0.17 -21.46
CA LEU A 391 12.10 -0.38 -21.92
C LEU A 391 12.91 -1.24 -20.93
N LYS A 392 12.73 -1.05 -19.62
CA LYS A 392 13.46 -1.77 -18.57
C LYS A 392 13.00 -3.23 -18.43
N HIS A 393 11.69 -3.47 -18.39
CA HIS A 393 11.14 -4.79 -18.08
C HIS A 393 10.78 -5.61 -19.33
N ARG A 394 10.54 -4.96 -20.47
CA ARG A 394 10.00 -5.58 -21.70
C ARG A 394 10.79 -5.20 -22.95
N LYS A 395 12.12 -5.02 -22.79
CA LYS A 395 13.04 -4.55 -23.83
C LYS A 395 12.85 -5.23 -25.20
N SER A 396 12.76 -6.56 -25.25
CA SER A 396 12.61 -7.29 -26.53
C SER A 396 11.36 -6.85 -27.30
N LEU A 397 10.21 -6.83 -26.63
CA LEU A 397 8.94 -6.40 -27.22
C LEU A 397 8.98 -4.93 -27.67
N VAL A 398 9.69 -4.08 -26.91
CA VAL A 398 9.88 -2.67 -27.29
C VAL A 398 10.78 -2.55 -28.53
N MET A 399 11.84 -3.36 -28.66
CA MET A 399 12.71 -3.32 -29.84
C MET A 399 11.97 -3.80 -31.10
N ASP A 400 11.13 -4.83 -30.99
CA ASP A 400 10.28 -5.29 -32.10
C ASP A 400 9.25 -4.22 -32.51
N ARG A 401 8.92 -3.30 -31.58
CA ARG A 401 7.97 -2.20 -31.75
C ARG A 401 8.63 -0.85 -31.60
N LEU A 402 9.88 -0.74 -32.03
CA LEU A 402 10.67 0.47 -31.86
C LEU A 402 10.04 1.70 -32.57
N PRO A 403 9.48 1.59 -33.80
CA PRO A 403 8.85 2.74 -34.45
C PRO A 403 7.68 3.37 -33.65
N PRO A 404 6.65 2.64 -33.20
CA PRO A 404 5.57 3.23 -32.40
C PRO A 404 6.04 3.71 -31.02
N TYR A 405 7.03 3.05 -30.41
CA TYR A 405 7.64 3.54 -29.18
C TYR A 405 8.32 4.91 -29.38
N LEU A 406 9.12 5.05 -30.44
CA LEU A 406 9.79 6.32 -30.76
C LEU A 406 8.81 7.40 -31.20
N GLN A 407 7.65 7.03 -31.73
CA GLN A 407 6.57 7.99 -31.97
C GLN A 407 6.09 8.63 -30.66
N GLN A 408 5.99 7.86 -29.56
CA GLN A 408 5.67 8.43 -28.25
C GLN A 408 6.76 9.38 -27.76
N TYR A 409 8.03 8.99 -27.92
CA TYR A 409 9.16 9.87 -27.60
C TYR A 409 9.05 11.22 -28.33
N ARG A 410 8.71 11.21 -29.63
CA ARG A 410 8.52 12.43 -30.43
C ARG A 410 7.36 13.29 -29.95
N ILE A 411 6.23 12.68 -29.59
CA ILE A 411 5.09 13.40 -29.02
C ILE A 411 5.50 14.12 -27.74
N ILE A 412 6.16 13.39 -26.83
CA ILE A 412 6.64 13.93 -25.55
C ILE A 412 7.65 15.07 -25.77
N LEU A 413 8.60 14.90 -26.70
CA LEU A 413 9.56 15.94 -27.09
C LEU A 413 8.86 17.20 -27.58
N ARG A 414 7.90 17.07 -28.51
CA ARG A 414 7.14 18.22 -29.05
C ARG A 414 6.36 18.94 -27.95
N CYS A 415 5.67 18.20 -27.09
CA CYS A 415 4.93 18.79 -25.96
C CYS A 415 5.86 19.53 -25.00
N LEU A 416 7.05 18.98 -24.70
CA LEU A 416 8.07 19.64 -23.89
C LEU A 416 8.55 20.94 -24.52
N CYS A 417 8.88 20.92 -25.81
CA CYS A 417 9.35 22.09 -26.55
C CYS A 417 8.27 23.19 -26.60
N GLN A 418 7.03 22.84 -26.91
CA GLN A 418 5.89 23.78 -26.90
C GLN A 418 5.65 24.43 -25.54
N LYS A 419 5.82 23.69 -24.44
CA LYS A 419 5.67 24.23 -23.08
C LYS A 419 6.89 25.01 -22.59
N SER A 420 8.04 24.91 -23.27
CA SER A 420 9.29 25.58 -22.91
C SER A 420 9.66 26.72 -23.86
N ASP A 421 8.69 27.24 -24.60
CA ASP A 421 8.88 28.42 -25.42
C ASP A 421 9.17 29.66 -24.56
N SER A 422 10.28 30.34 -24.85
CA SER A 422 10.73 31.53 -24.13
C SER A 422 9.78 32.70 -24.31
N ASP A 423 9.01 32.72 -25.40
CA ASP A 423 8.05 33.79 -25.69
C ASP A 423 6.83 33.75 -24.74
N LEU A 424 6.63 32.64 -24.01
CA LEU A 424 5.54 32.48 -23.05
C LEU A 424 5.77 33.23 -21.72
N ASN A 425 6.92 33.91 -21.52
CA ASN A 425 7.24 34.68 -20.31
C ASN A 425 6.92 33.93 -19.00
N LEU A 426 7.41 32.70 -18.89
CA LEU A 426 7.11 31.80 -17.79
C LEU A 426 7.75 32.25 -16.47
N GLU A 427 7.04 32.03 -15.36
CA GLU A 427 7.60 32.22 -14.01
C GLU A 427 8.75 31.24 -13.73
N ASP A 428 9.73 31.67 -12.92
CA ASP A 428 10.91 30.86 -12.55
C ASP A 428 10.55 29.46 -12.01
N ARG A 429 9.47 29.36 -11.22
CA ARG A 429 9.01 28.07 -10.68
C ARG A 429 8.54 27.13 -11.79
N SER A 430 7.83 27.65 -12.78
CA SER A 430 7.34 26.89 -13.94
C SER A 430 8.51 26.46 -14.83
N VAL A 431 9.49 27.35 -15.04
CA VAL A 431 10.73 27.03 -15.77
C VAL A 431 11.48 25.87 -15.10
N ARG A 432 11.61 25.86 -13.77
CA ARG A 432 12.23 24.74 -13.03
C ARG A 432 11.49 23.42 -13.26
N LYS A 433 10.16 23.43 -13.11
CA LYS A 433 9.33 22.23 -13.33
C LYS A 433 9.47 21.65 -14.74
N ILE A 434 9.53 22.51 -15.75
CA ILE A 434 9.70 22.08 -17.15
C ILE A 434 11.13 21.60 -17.40
N SER A 435 12.13 22.23 -16.77
CA SER A 435 13.51 21.73 -16.79
C SER A 435 13.63 20.34 -16.17
N ASP A 436 12.94 20.07 -15.06
CA ASP A 436 12.90 18.74 -14.44
C ASP A 436 12.31 17.70 -15.41
N CYS A 437 11.25 18.06 -16.15
CA CYS A 437 10.68 17.22 -17.21
C CYS A 437 11.71 16.95 -18.31
N ALA A 438 12.45 17.98 -18.76
CA ALA A 438 13.51 17.82 -19.75
C ALA A 438 14.62 16.89 -19.26
N HIS A 439 14.97 16.94 -17.97
CA HIS A 439 15.92 16.01 -17.38
C HIS A 439 15.42 14.55 -17.38
N GLN A 440 14.12 14.33 -17.16
CA GLN A 440 13.53 12.98 -17.28
C GLN A 440 13.60 12.46 -18.73
N LEU A 441 13.36 13.33 -19.73
CA LEU A 441 13.54 12.97 -21.13
C LEU A 441 15.01 12.64 -21.46
N GLU A 442 15.97 13.38 -20.90
CA GLU A 442 17.40 13.08 -21.02
C GLU A 442 17.73 11.69 -20.44
N LYS A 443 17.17 11.35 -19.29
CA LYS A 443 17.33 10.01 -18.70
C LYS A 443 16.75 8.91 -19.59
N LEU A 444 15.55 9.11 -20.13
CA LEU A 444 14.95 8.19 -21.09
C LEU A 444 15.83 7.99 -22.34
N THR A 445 16.39 9.09 -22.88
CA THR A 445 17.32 9.04 -24.01
C THR A 445 18.55 8.23 -23.71
N ARG A 446 19.16 8.38 -22.52
CA ARG A 446 20.31 7.56 -22.10
C ARG A 446 19.96 6.08 -22.01
N ASN A 447 18.76 5.75 -21.51
CA ASN A 447 18.29 4.36 -21.48
C ASN A 447 18.11 3.80 -22.89
N LEU A 448 17.60 4.59 -23.84
CA LEU A 448 17.54 4.19 -25.25
C LEU A 448 18.94 3.97 -25.85
N VAL A 449 19.87 4.88 -25.60
CA VAL A 449 21.26 4.78 -26.08
C VAL A 449 21.95 3.49 -25.61
N SER A 450 21.61 2.97 -24.43
CA SER A 450 22.09 1.66 -23.96
C SER A 450 21.66 0.47 -24.85
N CYS A 451 20.65 0.66 -25.71
CA CYS A 451 20.18 -0.29 -26.72
C CYS A 451 20.88 -0.06 -28.07
N GLN A 452 22.22 0.07 -28.05
CA GLN A 452 23.03 0.52 -29.19
C GLN A 452 22.77 -0.24 -30.51
N LYS A 453 22.54 -1.56 -30.46
CA LYS A 453 22.32 -2.38 -31.65
C LYS A 453 21.11 -1.92 -32.47
N ASP A 454 20.02 -1.65 -31.78
CA ASP A 454 18.74 -1.27 -32.39
C ASP A 454 18.70 0.25 -32.65
N MET A 455 19.28 1.04 -31.74
CA MET A 455 19.25 2.50 -31.80
C MET A 455 20.29 3.12 -32.74
N GLY A 456 21.42 2.46 -33.04
CA GLY A 456 22.52 3.07 -33.79
C GLY A 456 22.11 3.61 -35.16
N ARG A 457 21.21 2.92 -35.86
CA ARG A 457 20.69 3.35 -37.17
C ARG A 457 19.60 4.42 -37.07
N ILE A 458 18.94 4.53 -35.93
CA ILE A 458 17.77 5.39 -35.74
C ILE A 458 18.13 6.68 -34.98
N ALA A 459 19.22 6.67 -34.22
CA ALA A 459 19.69 7.80 -33.41
C ALA A 459 19.82 9.09 -34.21
N MET A 460 20.31 9.01 -35.46
CA MET A 460 20.39 10.15 -36.37
C MET A 460 19.04 10.80 -36.66
N TYR A 461 17.96 10.03 -36.80
CA TYR A 461 16.62 10.58 -37.01
C TYR A 461 16.11 11.30 -35.76
N LEU A 462 16.37 10.77 -34.55
CA LEU A 462 16.01 11.47 -33.31
C LEU A 462 16.82 12.76 -33.12
N ILE A 463 18.10 12.79 -33.52
CA ILE A 463 18.88 14.03 -33.53
C ILE A 463 18.22 15.05 -34.46
N ALA A 464 17.83 14.63 -35.67
CA ALA A 464 17.12 15.50 -36.61
C ALA A 464 15.80 16.03 -36.00
N ASP A 465 15.02 15.17 -35.35
CA ASP A 465 13.76 15.55 -34.70
C ASP A 465 13.99 16.62 -33.60
N ILE A 466 15.06 16.52 -32.80
CA ILE A 466 15.40 17.52 -31.77
C ILE A 466 15.84 18.84 -32.42
N LEU A 467 16.66 18.79 -33.46
CA LEU A 467 17.13 19.98 -34.17
C LEU A 467 15.99 20.72 -34.87
N GLU A 468 15.01 19.98 -35.41
CA GLU A 468 13.79 20.55 -35.97
C GLU A 468 13.03 21.39 -34.92
N GLN A 469 12.98 20.92 -33.66
CA GLN A 469 12.36 21.71 -32.57
C GLN A 469 13.13 23.01 -32.28
N TYR A 470 14.46 23.04 -32.43
CA TYR A 470 15.25 24.27 -32.27
C TYR A 470 15.00 25.30 -33.37
N GLU A 471 14.57 24.87 -34.55
CA GLU A 471 14.17 25.78 -35.63
C GLU A 471 12.78 26.35 -35.41
N GLN A 472 11.89 25.58 -34.79
CA GLN A 472 10.49 25.94 -34.60
C GLN A 472 10.26 26.81 -33.37
N ILE A 473 10.99 26.58 -32.27
CA ILE A 473 10.69 27.16 -30.96
C ILE A 473 11.96 27.69 -30.29
N THR A 474 11.88 28.91 -29.74
CA THR A 474 12.96 29.50 -28.95
C THR A 474 12.92 28.95 -27.52
N LEU A 475 13.64 27.86 -27.27
CA LEU A 475 13.58 27.18 -25.96
C LEU A 475 14.28 27.94 -24.83
N VAL A 476 13.70 27.85 -23.63
CA VAL A 476 14.32 28.34 -22.39
C VAL A 476 15.67 27.61 -22.17
N SER A 477 16.68 28.37 -21.72
CA SER A 477 18.07 27.92 -21.58
C SER A 477 18.24 26.62 -20.80
N ASN A 478 17.54 26.47 -19.67
CA ASN A 478 17.64 25.28 -18.82
C ASN A 478 17.16 24.00 -19.54
N VAL A 479 16.09 24.08 -20.32
CA VAL A 479 15.56 22.96 -21.12
C VAL A 479 16.52 22.62 -22.26
N LYS A 480 17.08 23.65 -22.91
CA LYS A 480 18.06 23.50 -24.00
C LYS A 480 19.30 22.73 -23.56
N ILE A 481 19.77 22.90 -22.31
CA ILE A 481 20.89 22.12 -21.77
C ILE A 481 20.59 20.62 -21.79
N HIS A 482 19.42 20.21 -21.32
CA HIS A 482 19.03 18.80 -21.29
C HIS A 482 18.84 18.20 -22.70
N LEU A 483 18.27 18.96 -23.63
CA LEU A 483 18.13 18.52 -25.02
C LEU A 483 19.49 18.42 -25.75
N ASN A 484 20.44 19.31 -25.45
CA ASN A 484 21.81 19.16 -25.93
C ASN A 484 22.46 17.87 -25.41
N ASN A 485 22.25 17.54 -24.14
CA ASN A 485 22.73 16.27 -23.56
C ASN A 485 22.11 15.05 -24.23
N CYS A 486 20.83 15.13 -24.64
CA CYS A 486 20.19 14.09 -25.46
C CYS A 486 20.92 13.92 -26.80
N ILE A 487 21.19 15.03 -27.51
CA ILE A 487 21.93 15.01 -28.79
C ILE A 487 23.32 14.40 -28.58
N TYR A 488 24.07 14.82 -27.57
CA TYR A 488 25.41 14.28 -27.30
C TYR A 488 25.38 12.77 -27.00
N SER A 489 24.39 12.31 -26.24
CA SER A 489 24.19 10.89 -25.97
C SER A 489 23.88 10.11 -27.25
N LEU A 490 23.05 10.65 -28.15
CA LEU A 490 22.70 10.01 -29.41
C LEU A 490 23.88 10.01 -30.41
N ILE A 491 24.68 11.08 -30.47
CA ILE A 491 25.90 11.14 -31.29
C ILE A 491 26.87 10.01 -30.89
N SER A 492 26.94 9.66 -29.60
CA SER A 492 27.87 8.65 -29.11
C SER A 492 27.67 7.24 -29.70
N ILE A 493 26.48 6.94 -30.21
CA ILE A 493 26.15 5.66 -30.86
C ILE A 493 26.01 5.76 -32.38
N CYS A 494 26.17 6.96 -32.95
CA CYS A 494 26.15 7.16 -34.40
C CYS A 494 27.51 6.77 -35.00
N ASP A 495 27.49 6.08 -36.14
CA ASP A 495 28.70 5.85 -36.93
C ASP A 495 29.02 7.04 -37.85
N GLN A 496 30.19 7.02 -38.48
CA GLN A 496 30.63 8.10 -39.36
C GLN A 496 29.68 8.30 -40.56
N HIS A 497 29.02 7.24 -41.01
CA HIS A 497 28.05 7.30 -42.10
C HIS A 497 26.80 8.08 -41.68
N ALA A 498 26.23 7.78 -40.51
CA ALA A 498 25.09 8.48 -39.92
C ALA A 498 25.38 9.97 -39.74
N ILE A 499 26.57 10.32 -39.21
CA ILE A 499 26.98 11.73 -39.05
C ILE A 499 27.06 12.45 -40.41
N THR A 500 27.69 11.81 -41.40
CA THR A 500 27.85 12.38 -42.75
C THR A 500 26.50 12.53 -43.45
N TYR A 501 25.60 11.56 -43.28
CA TYR A 501 24.24 11.63 -43.78
C TYR A 501 23.48 12.79 -43.15
N LEU A 502 23.56 12.94 -41.82
CA LEU A 502 22.85 14.01 -41.11
C LEU A 502 23.26 15.40 -41.65
N MET A 503 24.56 15.62 -41.84
CA MET A 503 25.12 16.86 -42.43
C MET A 503 24.62 17.17 -43.85
N ARG A 504 24.06 16.19 -44.57
CA ARG A 504 23.55 16.36 -45.94
C ARG A 504 22.05 16.55 -46.01
N VAL A 505 21.30 15.95 -45.08
CA VAL A 505 19.83 15.87 -45.14
C VAL A 505 19.15 16.91 -44.26
N LEU A 506 19.84 17.42 -43.24
CA LEU A 506 19.33 18.53 -42.43
C LEU A 506 19.17 19.82 -43.26
N SER A 507 18.30 20.71 -42.77
CA SER A 507 18.21 22.08 -43.28
C SER A 507 19.55 22.81 -43.11
N SER A 508 19.75 23.94 -43.80
CA SER A 508 20.96 24.75 -43.62
C SER A 508 21.13 25.24 -42.17
N ALA A 509 20.03 25.56 -41.48
CA ALA A 509 20.08 26.04 -40.11
C ALA A 509 20.45 24.90 -39.14
N SER A 510 19.72 23.79 -39.20
CA SER A 510 20.02 22.56 -38.43
C SER A 510 21.42 22.04 -38.68
N THR A 511 21.93 22.12 -39.91
CA THR A 511 23.30 21.68 -40.25
C THR A 511 24.35 22.49 -39.50
N GLU A 512 24.23 23.82 -39.47
CA GLU A 512 25.17 24.67 -38.72
C GLU A 512 25.07 24.43 -37.21
N MET A 513 23.85 24.30 -36.68
CA MET A 513 23.66 23.93 -35.26
C MET A 513 24.32 22.58 -34.94
N PHE A 514 24.11 21.58 -35.80
CA PHE A 514 24.68 20.26 -35.62
C PHE A 514 26.21 20.26 -35.71
N LYS A 515 26.82 21.03 -36.61
CA LYS A 515 28.29 21.20 -36.66
C LYS A 515 28.85 21.68 -35.33
N VAL A 516 28.25 22.72 -34.75
CA VAL A 516 28.66 23.26 -33.44
C VAL A 516 28.52 22.20 -32.36
N MET A 517 27.38 21.49 -32.31
CA MET A 517 27.15 20.42 -31.34
C MET A 517 28.14 19.26 -31.52
N TYR A 518 28.44 18.85 -32.75
CA TYR A 518 29.35 17.75 -33.03
C TYR A 518 30.80 18.08 -32.66
N GLU A 519 31.26 19.30 -32.91
CA GLU A 519 32.59 19.75 -32.46
C GLU A 519 32.67 19.85 -30.92
N ASN A 520 31.61 20.33 -30.27
CA ASN A 520 31.51 20.31 -28.80
C ASN A 520 31.55 18.87 -28.26
N TYR A 521 30.82 17.95 -28.88
CA TYR A 521 30.85 16.53 -28.53
C TYR A 521 32.27 15.95 -28.63
N LYS A 522 32.98 16.20 -29.75
CA LYS A 522 34.37 15.74 -29.90
C LYS A 522 35.30 16.29 -28.83
N LYS A 523 35.14 17.56 -28.48
CA LYS A 523 36.01 18.25 -27.52
C LYS A 523 35.78 17.79 -26.07
N TYR A 524 34.52 17.60 -25.67
CA TYR A 524 34.17 17.42 -24.27
C TYR A 524 33.65 16.03 -23.89
N TYR A 525 33.14 15.24 -24.83
CA TYR A 525 32.42 13.99 -24.55
C TYR A 525 33.06 12.75 -25.17
N ARG A 526 33.76 12.88 -26.30
CA ARG A 526 34.39 11.73 -26.98
C ARG A 526 35.54 11.11 -26.17
N PHE A 527 36.17 11.87 -25.27
CA PHE A 527 37.40 11.48 -24.58
C PHE A 527 37.23 11.20 -23.07
N THR A 528 36.01 11.20 -22.52
CA THR A 528 35.77 10.99 -21.08
C THR A 528 35.84 9.52 -20.63
N GLY A 529 36.36 8.62 -21.46
CA GLY A 529 36.41 7.17 -21.23
C GLY A 529 37.77 6.56 -20.89
N LYS A 530 38.74 7.33 -20.37
CA LYS A 530 39.94 6.80 -19.68
C LYS A 530 40.43 7.80 -18.61
N ILE A 531 39.95 7.64 -17.39
CA ILE A 531 40.72 7.87 -16.16
C ILE A 531 40.58 6.59 -15.34
#